data_AF-A0A2D0JML2-F1
#
_entry.id   AF-A0A2D0JML2-F1
#
_cell.length_a   1.000
_cell.length_b   1.000
_cell.length_c   1.000
_cell.angle_alpha   90.00
_cell.angle_beta   90.00
_cell.angle_gamma   90.00
#
_symmetry.space_group_name_H-M   'P 1'
#
loop_
_entity.id
_entity.type
_entity.pdbx_description
1 polymer ?
#
loop_
_entity_poly.entity_id
_entity_poly.type
_entity_poly.pdbx_seq_one_letter_code
_entity_poly.pdbx_strand_id
1 'polypeptide(L)'
;MFDSWALDFMLFGNAYLELRKNRLGQPLSLNHCPAKFTRRGEDLETYWFVRYGYQSQPYAFETGQVFHLIEPDINQELYGLPEYLAALPSALLNESATLFRRKYYLNGSHAGYILYISDASQNISDVNNIRDALKHSKGPGNFRNLFLYAPGGKKDGIQTIPLSETAAKDEFLNIKNTSRDDILAAHRVPPQMMGIIPQNTGGFGDVEKAAKVFVRNELMPLQSKMKQLNDWLGEEVSRFERYSLETDEND
;
A
#
# COMPACT_ATOMS: atom_id res chain seq x y z
N MET A 1 7.27 5.85 21.21
CA MET A 1 6.73 7.21 20.96
C MET A 1 7.21 7.73 19.62
N PHE A 2 8.52 7.93 19.43
CA PHE A 2 9.09 8.43 18.18
C PHE A 2 8.67 7.59 16.97
N ASP A 3 8.81 6.26 17.04
CA ASP A 3 8.46 5.38 15.92
C ASP A 3 7.01 5.53 15.45
N SER A 4 6.06 5.65 16.38
CA SER A 4 4.64 5.85 16.06
C SER A 4 4.38 7.22 15.43
N TRP A 5 5.07 8.25 15.91
CA TRP A 5 4.97 9.61 15.37
C TRP A 5 5.61 9.70 13.97
N ALA A 6 6.78 9.11 13.77
CA ALA A 6 7.44 8.99 12.48
C ALA A 6 6.60 8.18 11.49
N LEU A 7 6.01 7.05 11.93
CA LEU A 7 5.12 6.24 11.11
C LEU A 7 3.89 7.03 10.65
N ASP A 8 3.28 7.81 11.54
CA ASP A 8 2.13 8.65 11.18
C ASP A 8 2.52 9.69 10.12
N PHE A 9 3.70 10.31 10.25
CA PHE A 9 4.19 11.25 9.24
C PHE A 9 4.37 10.55 7.88
N MET A 10 5.01 9.38 7.87
CA MET A 10 5.26 8.63 6.63
C MET A 10 3.97 8.09 5.99
N LEU A 11 2.97 7.73 6.80
CA LEU A 11 1.72 7.12 6.32
C LEU A 11 0.67 8.16 5.95
N PHE A 12 0.52 9.21 6.74
CA PHE A 12 -0.56 10.19 6.58
C PHE A 12 -0.09 11.54 6.06
N GLY A 13 1.22 11.81 5.99
CA GLY A 13 1.75 13.16 5.76
C GLY A 13 1.46 14.12 6.93
N ASN A 14 0.98 13.58 8.06
CA ASN A 14 0.52 14.33 9.22
C ASN A 14 0.96 13.60 10.47
N ALA A 15 1.60 14.28 11.41
CA ALA A 15 2.00 13.68 12.67
C ALA A 15 1.86 14.65 13.84
N TYR A 16 1.28 14.17 14.94
CA TYR A 16 0.86 15.03 16.06
C TYR A 16 1.52 14.63 17.37
N LEU A 17 1.94 15.63 18.13
CA LEU A 17 2.37 15.50 19.52
C LEU A 17 1.62 16.49 20.39
N GLU A 18 0.97 15.99 21.45
CA GLU A 18 0.39 16.83 22.48
C GLU A 18 1.43 17.10 23.57
N LEU A 19 1.70 18.37 23.82
CA LEU A 19 2.48 18.84 24.96
C LEU A 19 1.59 18.86 26.21
N ARG A 20 1.98 18.07 27.22
CA ARG A 20 1.44 18.19 28.57
C ARG A 20 2.37 19.06 29.39
N LYS A 21 1.81 20.05 30.07
CA LYS A 21 2.54 20.93 30.98
C LYS A 21 2.31 20.54 32.44
N ASN A 22 3.30 20.79 33.28
CA ASN A 22 3.16 20.66 34.73
C ASN A 22 2.34 21.82 35.32
N ARG A 23 2.06 21.80 36.62
CA ARG A 23 1.32 22.87 37.32
C ARG A 23 2.00 24.25 37.27
N LEU A 24 3.29 24.30 36.98
CA LEU A 24 4.08 25.53 36.83
C LEU A 24 4.14 26.00 35.36
N GLY A 25 3.46 25.33 34.44
CA GLY A 25 3.42 25.67 33.01
C GLY A 25 4.62 25.18 32.19
N GLN A 26 5.53 24.41 32.79
CA GLN A 26 6.70 23.88 32.08
C GLN A 26 6.36 22.60 31.30
N PRO A 27 7.02 22.34 30.16
CA PRO A 27 6.92 21.06 29.45
C PRO A 27 7.14 19.86 30.39
N LEU A 28 6.20 18.91 30.40
CA LEU A 28 6.27 17.69 31.21
C LEU A 28 6.43 16.45 30.34
N SER A 29 5.61 16.32 29.29
CA SER A 29 5.68 15.19 28.37
C SER A 29 5.12 15.55 27.00
N LEU A 30 5.63 14.86 25.98
CA LEU A 30 5.05 14.84 24.64
C LEU A 30 4.32 13.52 24.46
N ASN A 31 3.06 13.58 24.08
CA ASN A 31 2.24 12.39 23.85
C ASN A 31 1.89 12.28 22.37
N HIS A 32 2.24 11.15 21.76
CA HIS A 32 1.82 10.84 20.40
C HIS A 32 0.30 10.80 20.30
N CYS A 33 -0.23 11.56 19.34
CA CYS A 33 -1.65 11.59 19.02
C CYS A 33 -1.85 10.96 17.63
N PRO A 34 -2.51 9.79 17.55
CA PRO A 34 -2.67 9.09 16.27
C PRO A 34 -3.34 9.96 15.20
N ALA A 35 -2.63 10.20 14.10
CA ALA A 35 -3.03 11.11 13.04
C ALA A 35 -4.39 10.76 12.42
N LYS A 36 -4.71 9.47 12.32
CA LYS A 36 -6.02 9.00 11.85
C LYS A 36 -7.21 9.60 12.62
N PHE A 37 -7.04 9.89 13.91
CA PHE A 37 -8.11 10.34 14.80
C PHE A 37 -7.99 11.83 15.19
N THR A 38 -6.85 12.46 14.92
CA THR A 38 -6.67 13.90 15.16
C THR A 38 -7.29 14.71 14.04
N ARG A 39 -8.03 15.77 14.37
CA ARG A 39 -8.63 16.72 13.43
C ARG A 39 -8.20 18.13 13.79
N ARG A 40 -7.88 18.93 12.78
CA ARG A 40 -7.60 20.36 12.91
C ARG A 40 -8.88 21.16 12.70
N GLY A 41 -9.09 22.20 13.50
CA GLY A 41 -10.17 23.17 13.33
C GLY A 41 -9.94 24.08 12.13
N GLU A 42 -11.01 24.73 11.67
CA GLU A 42 -10.96 25.69 10.55
C GLU A 42 -10.20 26.98 10.91
N ASP A 43 -10.06 27.26 12.22
CA ASP A 43 -9.24 28.36 12.76
C ASP A 43 -7.73 28.11 12.65
N LEU A 44 -7.30 26.93 12.17
CA LEU A 44 -5.91 26.48 12.05
C LEU A 44 -5.14 26.36 13.37
N GLU A 45 -5.77 26.61 14.52
CA GLU A 45 -5.15 26.63 15.84
C GLU A 45 -5.65 25.51 16.75
N THR A 46 -6.92 25.12 16.61
CA THR A 46 -7.54 24.11 17.47
C THR A 46 -7.39 22.71 16.90
N TYR A 47 -7.28 21.75 17.81
CA TYR A 47 -7.20 20.34 17.47
C TYR A 47 -8.18 19.53 18.31
N TRP A 48 -8.65 18.44 17.72
CA TRP A 48 -9.63 17.54 18.33
C TRP A 48 -9.20 16.11 18.13
N PHE A 49 -9.34 15.29 19.17
CA PHE A 49 -9.21 13.84 19.05
C PHE A 49 -10.59 13.20 18.94
N VAL A 50 -10.87 12.58 17.79
CA VAL A 50 -12.18 12.07 17.42
C VAL A 50 -12.09 10.57 17.19
N ARG A 51 -12.73 9.79 18.08
CA ARG A 51 -12.93 8.35 17.88
C ARG A 51 -14.20 8.09 17.09
N TYR A 52 -14.30 6.91 16.47
CA TYR A 52 -15.53 6.45 15.85
C TYR A 52 -16.43 5.80 16.90
N GLY A 53 -17.71 6.19 16.93
CA GLY A 53 -18.74 5.55 17.75
C GLY A 53 -19.85 6.51 18.16
N TYR A 54 -21.08 6.01 18.33
CA TYR A 54 -22.25 6.82 18.71
C TYR A 54 -22.10 7.55 20.06
N GLN A 55 -21.19 7.09 20.93
CA GLN A 55 -20.98 7.65 22.28
C GLN A 55 -19.61 8.34 22.44
N SER A 56 -18.78 8.41 21.41
CA SER A 56 -17.47 9.06 21.55
C SER A 56 -17.64 10.57 21.51
N GLN A 57 -17.42 11.23 22.65
CA GLN A 57 -17.28 12.68 22.68
C GLN A 57 -15.89 13.07 22.15
N PRO A 58 -15.80 14.01 21.20
CA PRO A 58 -14.52 14.59 20.79
C PRO A 58 -13.79 15.18 21.99
N TYR A 59 -12.49 14.90 22.09
CA TYR A 59 -11.63 15.54 23.07
C TYR A 59 -10.99 16.77 22.44
N ALA A 60 -11.31 17.95 22.96
CA ALA A 60 -10.64 19.20 22.57
C ALA A 60 -9.25 19.23 23.19
N PHE A 61 -8.22 19.40 22.37
CA PHE A 61 -6.90 19.73 22.88
C PHE A 61 -6.88 21.19 23.31
N GLU A 62 -6.02 21.51 24.29
CA GLU A 62 -5.76 22.89 24.66
C GLU A 62 -5.02 23.61 23.52
N THR A 63 -5.49 24.81 23.16
CA THR A 63 -4.94 25.60 22.06
C THR A 63 -3.44 25.86 22.26
N GLY A 64 -2.66 25.69 21.20
CA GLY A 64 -1.21 25.85 21.24
C GLY A 64 -0.45 24.73 21.96
N GLN A 65 -1.11 23.66 22.41
CA GLN A 65 -0.44 22.49 23.01
C GLN A 65 -0.26 21.32 22.04
N VAL A 66 -0.64 21.44 20.77
CA VAL A 66 -0.46 20.38 19.77
C VAL A 66 0.55 20.83 18.73
N PHE A 67 1.66 20.09 18.65
CA PHE A 67 2.57 20.17 17.52
C PHE A 67 2.00 19.34 16.36
N HIS A 68 1.96 19.95 15.18
CA HIS A 68 1.51 19.31 13.95
C HIS A 68 2.61 19.39 12.90
N LEU A 69 3.29 18.27 12.67
CA LEU A 69 4.23 18.13 11.58
C LEU A 69 3.47 17.76 10.30
N ILE A 70 3.62 18.60 9.26
CA ILE A 70 2.86 18.53 8.00
C ILE A 70 3.82 18.30 6.84
N GLU A 71 3.50 17.34 5.97
CA GLU A 71 4.06 17.25 4.62
C GLU A 71 3.26 18.18 3.69
N PRO A 72 3.84 19.25 3.12
CA PRO A 72 3.06 20.26 2.39
C PRO A 72 2.15 19.69 1.29
N ASP A 73 0.90 20.16 1.26
CA ASP A 73 -0.08 19.90 0.20
C ASP A 73 -0.22 21.15 -0.69
N ILE A 74 -0.30 20.95 -2.00
CA ILE A 74 -0.47 22.04 -2.98
C ILE A 74 -1.89 22.62 -2.98
N ASN A 75 -2.87 21.89 -2.46
CA ASN A 75 -4.29 22.25 -2.55
C ASN A 75 -4.83 22.97 -1.30
N GLN A 76 -4.16 22.81 -0.15
CA GLN A 76 -4.68 23.23 1.15
C GLN A 76 -3.58 23.28 2.22
N GLU A 77 -3.86 24.00 3.32
CA GLU A 77 -2.90 24.23 4.41
C GLU A 77 -3.28 23.52 5.73
N LEU A 78 -4.39 22.75 5.74
CA LEU A 78 -4.90 22.11 6.95
C LEU A 78 -4.18 20.80 7.26
N TYR A 79 -4.01 19.93 6.27
CA TYR A 79 -3.39 18.61 6.38
C TYR A 79 -2.33 18.39 5.32
N GLY A 80 -1.37 17.52 5.62
CA GLY A 80 -0.38 17.11 4.67
C GLY A 80 -0.80 16.02 3.70
N LEU A 81 -0.05 15.90 2.61
CA LEU A 81 -0.26 14.96 1.52
C LEU A 81 0.94 13.99 1.43
N PRO A 82 0.77 12.70 1.75
CA PRO A 82 1.86 11.74 1.67
C PRO A 82 2.26 11.47 0.20
N GLU A 83 3.56 11.49 -0.07
CA GLU A 83 4.11 11.43 -1.43
C GLU A 83 3.81 10.11 -2.15
N TYR A 84 3.67 9.00 -1.42
CA TYR A 84 3.42 7.68 -2.00
C TYR A 84 2.02 7.56 -2.65
N LEU A 85 1.11 8.51 -2.42
CA LEU A 85 -0.25 8.46 -2.99
C LEU A 85 -0.24 8.37 -4.51
N ALA A 86 0.76 8.95 -5.17
CA ALA A 86 0.93 8.87 -6.62
C ALA A 86 1.12 7.43 -7.12
N ALA A 87 1.64 6.52 -6.28
CA ALA A 87 1.87 5.12 -6.61
C ALA A 87 0.73 4.17 -6.16
N LEU A 88 -0.37 4.69 -5.58
CA LEU A 88 -1.52 3.86 -5.22
C LEU A 88 -2.09 3.03 -6.39
N PRO A 89 -2.25 3.58 -7.61
CA PRO A 89 -2.71 2.79 -8.75
C PRO A 89 -1.78 1.59 -9.02
N SER A 90 -0.47 1.79 -8.96
CA SER A 90 0.53 0.73 -9.15
C SER A 90 0.48 -0.29 -8.02
N ALA A 91 0.34 0.13 -6.76
CA ALA A 91 0.18 -0.78 -5.61
C ALA A 91 -1.08 -1.67 -5.74
N LEU A 92 -2.23 -1.07 -6.07
CA LEU A 92 -3.49 -1.79 -6.25
C LEU A 92 -3.44 -2.75 -7.45
N LEU A 93 -2.77 -2.35 -8.54
CA LEU A 93 -2.55 -3.22 -9.69
C LEU A 93 -1.65 -4.40 -9.34
N ASN A 94 -0.58 -4.16 -8.58
CA ASN A 94 0.35 -5.18 -8.10
C ASN A 94 -0.34 -6.21 -7.18
N GLU A 95 -1.20 -5.73 -6.28
CA GLU A 95 -2.05 -6.57 -5.42
C GLU A 95 -3.02 -7.40 -6.27
N SER A 96 -3.72 -6.76 -7.20
CA SER A 96 -4.69 -7.42 -8.09
C SER A 96 -4.06 -8.54 -8.91
N ALA A 97 -2.87 -8.31 -9.48
CA ALA A 97 -2.11 -9.33 -10.20
C ALA A 97 -1.74 -10.52 -9.30
N THR A 98 -1.41 -10.26 -8.03
CA THR A 98 -1.08 -11.30 -7.04
C THR A 98 -2.31 -12.12 -6.68
N LEU A 99 -3.43 -11.46 -6.39
CA LEU A 99 -4.72 -12.11 -6.09
C LEU A 99 -5.22 -12.93 -7.27
N PHE A 100 -5.05 -12.42 -8.50
CA PHE A 100 -5.37 -13.14 -9.72
C PHE A 100 -4.56 -14.43 -9.83
N ARG A 101 -3.22 -14.36 -9.73
CA ARG A 101 -2.34 -15.55 -9.80
C ARG A 101 -2.69 -16.59 -8.74
N ARG A 102 -2.99 -16.16 -7.52
CA ARG A 102 -3.42 -17.06 -6.44
C ARG A 102 -4.74 -17.76 -6.80
N LYS A 103 -5.75 -17.02 -7.26
CA LYS A 103 -7.03 -17.59 -7.71
C LYS A 103 -6.83 -18.51 -8.90
N TYR A 104 -6.00 -18.13 -9.87
CA TYR A 104 -5.70 -18.92 -11.07
C TYR A 104 -5.08 -20.28 -10.70
N TYR A 105 -4.10 -20.29 -9.79
CA TYR A 105 -3.50 -21.52 -9.29
C TYR A 105 -4.52 -22.41 -8.55
N LEU A 106 -5.34 -21.82 -7.68
CA LEU A 106 -6.40 -22.55 -6.95
C LEU A 106 -7.48 -23.14 -7.88
N ASN A 107 -7.63 -22.61 -9.10
CA ASN A 107 -8.55 -23.13 -10.12
C ASN A 107 -7.89 -24.11 -11.12
N GLY A 108 -6.79 -24.75 -10.74
CA GLY A 108 -6.14 -25.77 -11.58
C GLY A 108 -5.36 -25.17 -12.75
N SER A 109 -4.84 -23.96 -12.59
CA SER A 109 -4.17 -23.21 -13.67
C SER A 109 -5.08 -23.01 -14.87
N HIS A 110 -6.29 -22.52 -14.61
CA HIS A 110 -7.25 -22.21 -15.66
C HIS A 110 -8.08 -20.95 -15.37
N ALA A 111 -8.31 -20.12 -16.39
CA ALA A 111 -9.06 -18.86 -16.29
C ALA A 111 -10.56 -18.98 -16.63
N GLY A 112 -11.06 -20.21 -16.86
CA GLY A 112 -12.43 -20.48 -17.28
C GLY A 112 -12.53 -20.82 -18.78
N TYR A 113 -13.50 -21.67 -19.13
CA TYR A 113 -13.68 -22.19 -20.49
C TYR A 113 -15.12 -22.01 -20.95
N ILE A 114 -15.31 -21.99 -22.27
CA ILE A 114 -16.62 -22.12 -22.90
C ILE A 114 -16.81 -23.60 -23.25
N LEU A 115 -17.76 -24.28 -22.61
CA LEU A 115 -18.23 -25.59 -23.07
C LEU A 115 -19.20 -25.37 -24.23
N TYR A 116 -18.78 -25.75 -25.42
CA TYR A 116 -19.55 -25.68 -26.66
C TYR A 116 -20.12 -27.06 -27.00
N ILE A 117 -21.43 -27.18 -27.15
CA ILE A 117 -22.10 -28.41 -27.58
C ILE A 117 -22.84 -28.10 -28.89
N SER A 118 -22.45 -28.78 -29.97
CA SER A 118 -23.04 -28.64 -31.31
C SER A 118 -23.83 -29.87 -31.76
N ASP A 119 -23.65 -30.99 -31.08
CA ASP A 119 -24.31 -32.24 -31.42
C ASP A 119 -25.83 -32.16 -31.21
N ALA A 120 -26.58 -32.31 -32.29
CA ALA A 120 -28.05 -32.27 -32.30
C ALA A 120 -28.69 -33.59 -31.83
N SER A 121 -27.91 -34.65 -31.62
CA SER A 121 -28.41 -35.95 -31.17
C SER A 121 -28.57 -36.07 -29.65
N GLN A 122 -28.18 -35.05 -28.89
CA GLN A 122 -28.28 -35.08 -27.43
C GLN A 122 -29.70 -34.77 -26.93
N ASN A 123 -30.10 -35.50 -25.90
CA ASN A 123 -31.36 -35.25 -25.21
C ASN A 123 -31.30 -33.90 -24.48
N ILE A 124 -32.36 -33.10 -24.59
CA ILE A 124 -32.50 -31.79 -23.93
C ILE A 124 -32.33 -31.91 -22.41
N SER A 125 -32.74 -33.03 -21.80
CA SER A 125 -32.52 -33.28 -20.37
C SER A 125 -31.04 -33.31 -20.01
N ASP A 126 -30.22 -33.93 -20.85
CA ASP A 126 -28.80 -34.15 -20.57
C ASP A 126 -28.01 -32.84 -20.75
N VAL A 127 -28.38 -32.05 -21.78
CA VAL A 127 -27.87 -30.69 -22.00
C VAL A 127 -28.17 -29.79 -20.79
N ASN A 128 -29.37 -29.89 -20.21
CA ASN A 128 -29.73 -29.13 -19.02
C ASN A 128 -28.98 -29.62 -17.77
N ASN A 129 -28.82 -30.94 -17.59
CA ASN A 129 -28.04 -31.50 -16.49
C ASN A 129 -26.56 -31.04 -16.54
N ILE A 130 -25.95 -31.01 -17.73
CA ILE A 130 -24.59 -30.51 -17.94
C ILE A 130 -24.50 -29.01 -17.62
N ARG A 131 -25.48 -28.22 -18.08
CA ARG A 131 -25.57 -26.78 -17.76
C ARG A 131 -25.65 -26.55 -16.25
N ASP A 132 -26.48 -27.32 -15.56
CA ASP A 132 -26.65 -27.20 -14.11
C ASP A 132 -25.39 -27.65 -13.37
N ALA A 133 -24.75 -28.75 -13.78
CA ALA A 133 -23.47 -29.18 -13.21
C ALA A 133 -22.39 -28.09 -13.37
N LEU A 134 -22.30 -27.43 -14.53
CA LEU A 134 -21.38 -26.31 -14.76
C LEU A 134 -21.71 -25.08 -13.89
N LYS A 135 -23.00 -24.77 -13.72
CA LYS A 135 -23.44 -23.64 -12.89
C LYS A 135 -23.10 -23.84 -11.40
N HIS A 136 -23.14 -25.09 -10.93
CA HIS A 136 -22.80 -25.46 -9.56
C HIS A 136 -21.30 -25.74 -9.35
N SER A 137 -20.57 -26.05 -10.43
CA SER A 137 -19.10 -26.14 -10.46
C SER A 137 -18.47 -24.74 -10.46
N LYS A 138 -18.64 -23.99 -9.37
CA LYS A 138 -17.87 -22.77 -9.13
C LYS A 138 -16.51 -23.15 -8.54
N GLY A 139 -15.46 -22.98 -9.34
CA GLY A 139 -14.10 -23.01 -8.81
C GLY A 139 -13.86 -21.85 -7.81
N PRO A 140 -12.92 -21.99 -6.87
CA PRO A 140 -12.59 -20.94 -5.91
C PRO A 140 -11.96 -19.72 -6.58
N GLY A 141 -12.74 -18.67 -6.81
CA GLY A 141 -12.28 -17.40 -7.40
C GLY A 141 -13.20 -16.93 -8.51
N ASN A 142 -13.15 -15.65 -8.87
CA ASN A 142 -14.08 -15.00 -9.81
C ASN A 142 -14.07 -15.53 -11.27
N PHE A 143 -13.47 -16.68 -11.55
CA PHE A 143 -13.50 -17.29 -12.89
C PHE A 143 -14.81 -18.03 -13.10
N ARG A 144 -15.47 -17.77 -14.24
CA ARG A 144 -16.75 -18.38 -14.60
C ARG A 144 -16.58 -19.17 -15.88
N ASN A 145 -17.03 -20.41 -15.85
CA ASN A 145 -17.19 -21.21 -17.05
C ASN A 145 -18.47 -20.76 -17.77
N LEU A 146 -18.43 -20.72 -19.10
CA LEU A 146 -19.57 -20.40 -19.94
C LEU A 146 -20.06 -21.66 -20.65
N PHE A 147 -21.36 -21.72 -20.89
CA PHE A 147 -22.00 -22.83 -21.58
C PHE A 147 -22.69 -22.30 -22.84
N LEU A 148 -22.36 -22.88 -24.00
CA LEU A 148 -22.94 -22.52 -25.29
C LEU A 148 -23.48 -23.78 -25.98
N TYR A 149 -24.79 -23.83 -26.20
CA TYR A 149 -25.45 -24.89 -26.96
C TYR A 149 -25.88 -24.35 -28.32
N ALA A 150 -25.36 -24.93 -29.41
CA ALA A 150 -25.61 -24.49 -30.78
C ALA A 150 -25.82 -25.72 -31.69
N PRO A 151 -27.00 -26.36 -31.64
CA PRO A 151 -27.29 -27.60 -32.36
C PRO A 151 -27.14 -27.42 -33.87
N GLY A 152 -26.44 -28.35 -34.53
CA GLY A 152 -26.18 -28.29 -35.98
C GLY A 152 -25.03 -27.34 -36.37
N GLY A 153 -24.29 -26.81 -35.40
CA GLY A 153 -23.05 -26.07 -35.65
C GLY A 153 -21.93 -26.97 -36.23
N LYS A 154 -20.97 -26.38 -36.95
CA LYS A 154 -19.83 -27.14 -37.49
C LYS A 154 -18.70 -27.28 -36.46
N LYS A 155 -18.02 -28.44 -36.53
CA LYS A 155 -16.91 -28.96 -35.69
C LYS A 155 -17.40 -29.87 -34.54
N ASP A 156 -16.53 -30.76 -34.04
CA ASP A 156 -16.75 -31.85 -33.06
C ASP A 156 -17.90 -31.60 -32.06
N GLY A 157 -18.74 -32.62 -31.81
CA GLY A 157 -20.03 -32.50 -31.12
C GLY A 157 -20.02 -31.89 -29.71
N ILE A 158 -18.90 -32.01 -28.97
CA ILE A 158 -18.64 -31.35 -27.68
C ILE A 158 -17.20 -30.82 -27.69
N GLN A 159 -17.00 -29.55 -27.32
CA GLN A 159 -15.69 -28.91 -27.26
C GLN A 159 -15.56 -28.01 -26.03
N THR A 160 -14.37 -28.00 -25.43
CA THR A 160 -13.97 -26.98 -24.47
C THR A 160 -13.13 -25.94 -25.21
N ILE A 161 -13.63 -24.71 -25.31
CA ILE A 161 -12.89 -23.58 -25.87
C ILE A 161 -12.29 -22.82 -24.68
N PRO A 162 -10.97 -22.84 -24.48
CA PRO A 162 -10.35 -22.09 -23.40
C PRO A 162 -10.56 -20.59 -23.65
N LEU A 163 -10.98 -19.84 -22.62
CA LEU A 163 -10.90 -18.38 -22.68
C LEU A 163 -9.40 -18.04 -22.70
N SER A 164 -8.92 -17.44 -23.80
CA SER A 164 -7.49 -17.24 -24.10
C SER A 164 -6.64 -16.95 -22.87
N GLU A 165 -5.76 -17.90 -22.52
CA GLU A 165 -4.86 -17.83 -21.36
C GLU A 165 -3.46 -17.33 -21.71
N THR A 166 -3.06 -17.48 -22.96
CA THR A 166 -1.66 -17.35 -23.37
C THR A 166 -1.20 -15.90 -23.41
N ALA A 167 -2.06 -14.95 -23.79
CA ALA A 167 -1.69 -13.52 -23.79
C ALA A 167 -1.61 -12.92 -22.36
N ALA A 168 -2.48 -13.35 -21.45
CA ALA A 168 -2.51 -12.80 -20.08
C ALA A 168 -1.35 -13.32 -19.21
N LYS A 169 -0.93 -14.58 -19.39
CA LYS A 169 0.18 -15.19 -18.63
C LYS A 169 1.48 -14.40 -18.76
N ASP A 170 1.80 -13.95 -19.98
CA ASP A 170 3.04 -13.26 -20.29
C ASP A 170 3.06 -11.81 -19.75
N GLU A 171 1.90 -11.17 -19.60
CA GLU A 171 1.82 -9.80 -19.07
C GLU A 171 1.90 -9.69 -17.54
N PHE A 172 1.53 -10.74 -16.77
CA PHE A 172 1.53 -10.61 -15.31
C PHE A 172 2.92 -10.32 -14.73
N LEU A 173 3.97 -10.89 -15.31
CA LEU A 173 5.34 -10.61 -14.89
C LEU A 173 5.68 -9.14 -15.15
N ASN A 174 5.32 -8.63 -16.33
CA ASN A 174 5.55 -7.23 -16.71
C ASN A 174 4.79 -6.28 -15.79
N ILE A 175 3.49 -6.54 -15.56
CA ILE A 175 2.67 -5.76 -14.63
C ILE A 175 3.32 -5.73 -13.25
N LYS A 176 3.76 -6.88 -12.72
CA LYS A 176 4.40 -6.98 -11.40
C LYS A 176 5.74 -6.24 -11.34
N ASN A 177 6.53 -6.29 -12.41
CA ASN A 177 7.81 -5.60 -12.48
C ASN A 177 7.64 -4.08 -12.56
N THR A 178 6.83 -3.58 -13.51
CA THR A 178 6.56 -2.14 -13.66
C THR A 178 5.95 -1.56 -12.39
N SER A 179 4.90 -2.19 -11.86
CA SER A 179 4.27 -1.70 -10.63
C SER A 179 5.19 -1.75 -9.41
N ARG A 180 6.09 -2.75 -9.31
CA ARG A 180 7.11 -2.78 -8.27
C ARG A 180 8.03 -1.56 -8.41
N ASP A 181 8.51 -1.27 -9.61
CA ASP A 181 9.46 -0.19 -9.85
C ASP A 181 8.82 1.18 -9.58
N ASP A 182 7.54 1.38 -9.90
CA ASP A 182 6.78 2.59 -9.51
C ASP A 182 6.70 2.76 -7.98
N ILE A 183 6.40 1.68 -7.25
CA ILE A 183 6.32 1.69 -5.77
C ILE A 183 7.69 2.01 -5.18
N LEU A 184 8.77 1.42 -5.72
CA LEU A 184 10.14 1.69 -5.28
C LEU A 184 10.52 3.16 -5.52
N ALA A 185 10.17 3.70 -6.69
CA ALA A 185 10.41 5.09 -7.02
C ALA A 185 9.66 6.04 -6.07
N ALA A 186 8.42 5.71 -5.70
CA ALA A 186 7.63 6.52 -4.78
C ALA A 186 8.20 6.53 -3.35
N HIS A 187 8.79 5.43 -2.89
CA HIS A 187 9.43 5.37 -1.58
C HIS A 187 10.90 5.84 -1.57
N ARG A 188 11.53 5.95 -2.74
CA ARG A 188 12.93 6.39 -2.92
C ARG A 188 13.96 5.59 -2.11
N VAL A 189 13.62 4.37 -1.69
CA VAL A 189 14.53 3.46 -0.98
C VAL A 189 15.30 2.62 -2.00
N PRO A 190 16.64 2.61 -1.96
CA PRO A 190 17.44 1.74 -2.82
C PRO A 190 17.02 0.26 -2.72
N PRO A 191 16.78 -0.43 -3.86
CA PRO A 191 16.27 -1.80 -3.88
C PRO A 191 17.12 -2.81 -3.08
N GLN A 192 18.44 -2.65 -3.14
CA GLN A 192 19.39 -3.50 -2.43
C GLN A 192 19.28 -3.44 -0.90
N MET A 193 18.76 -2.34 -0.34
CA MET A 193 18.49 -2.24 1.10
C MET A 193 17.14 -2.85 1.50
N MET A 194 16.27 -3.14 0.52
CA MET A 194 14.98 -3.78 0.72
C MET A 194 15.04 -5.31 0.56
N GLY A 195 16.23 -5.88 0.41
CA GLY A 195 16.43 -7.31 0.16
C GLY A 195 15.98 -7.76 -1.24
N ILE A 196 15.87 -6.84 -2.20
CA ILE A 196 15.53 -7.17 -3.59
C ILE A 196 16.74 -7.82 -4.25
N ILE A 197 16.50 -8.95 -4.94
CA ILE A 197 17.53 -9.65 -5.71
C ILE A 197 17.56 -9.06 -7.14
N PRO A 198 18.72 -8.64 -7.66
CA PRO A 198 18.83 -8.11 -9.02
C PRO A 198 18.54 -9.19 -10.06
N GLN A 199 17.86 -8.82 -11.15
CA GLN A 199 17.55 -9.72 -12.26
C GLN A 199 18.58 -9.68 -13.40
N ASN A 200 19.46 -8.69 -13.39
CA ASN A 200 20.51 -8.48 -14.39
C ASN A 200 21.89 -8.90 -13.85
N THR A 201 22.78 -9.35 -14.75
CA THR A 201 24.12 -9.84 -14.41
C THR A 201 25.02 -8.79 -13.74
N GLY A 202 24.71 -7.50 -13.88
CA GLY A 202 25.48 -6.39 -13.29
C GLY A 202 25.14 -6.04 -11.83
N GLY A 203 24.07 -6.60 -11.25
CA GLY A 203 23.65 -6.28 -9.88
C GLY A 203 23.21 -4.83 -9.65
N PHE A 204 23.09 -4.44 -8.37
CA PHE A 204 22.75 -3.06 -7.94
C PHE A 204 23.98 -2.18 -7.65
N GLY A 205 25.18 -2.74 -7.71
CA GLY A 205 26.43 -2.06 -7.37
C GLY A 205 26.75 -2.09 -5.87
N ASP A 206 27.46 -1.06 -5.43
CA ASP A 206 27.95 -0.93 -4.05
C ASP A 206 26.83 -0.50 -3.08
N VAL A 207 26.54 -1.36 -2.10
CA VAL A 207 25.49 -1.14 -1.09
C VAL A 207 25.82 0.00 -0.14
N GLU A 208 27.09 0.12 0.26
CA GLU A 208 27.56 1.17 1.17
C GLU A 208 27.39 2.55 0.52
N LYS A 209 27.77 2.70 -0.75
CA LYS A 209 27.58 3.96 -1.48
C LYS A 209 26.11 4.33 -1.60
N ALA A 210 25.24 3.36 -1.88
CA ALA A 210 23.81 3.61 -1.97
C ALA A 210 23.18 3.98 -0.62
N ALA A 211 23.61 3.34 0.47
CA ALA A 211 23.18 3.67 1.82
C ALA A 211 23.58 5.12 2.18
N LYS A 212 24.84 5.51 1.91
CA LYS A 212 25.32 6.89 2.13
C LYS A 212 24.49 7.93 1.35
N VAL A 213 24.18 7.66 0.08
CA VAL A 213 23.36 8.58 -0.74
C VAL A 213 21.93 8.64 -0.24
N PHE A 214 21.32 7.49 0.10
CA PHE A 214 19.97 7.44 0.66
C PHE A 214 19.86 8.20 1.97
N VAL A 215 20.80 7.99 2.89
CA VAL A 215 20.79 8.71 4.17
C VAL A 215 20.91 10.21 3.94
N ARG A 216 21.84 10.65 3.07
CA ARG A 216 22.05 12.07 2.76
C ARG A 216 20.82 12.72 2.13
N ASN A 217 20.18 12.05 1.18
CA ASN A 217 19.15 12.67 0.34
C ASN A 217 17.72 12.45 0.86
N GLU A 218 17.46 11.37 1.60
CA GLU A 218 16.13 11.02 2.09
C GLU A 218 16.03 11.13 3.60
N LEU A 219 16.92 10.47 4.35
CA LEU A 219 16.81 10.43 5.81
C LEU A 219 17.19 11.76 6.47
N MET A 220 18.29 12.41 6.08
CA MET A 220 18.72 13.67 6.70
C MET A 220 17.69 14.80 6.50
N PRO A 221 17.08 15.00 5.31
CA PRO A 221 15.99 15.95 5.16
C PRO A 221 14.76 15.60 6.00
N LEU A 222 14.38 14.31 6.07
CA LEU A 222 13.27 13.84 6.91
C LEU A 222 13.54 14.11 8.40
N GLN A 223 14.74 13.79 8.87
CA GLN A 223 15.22 14.11 10.22
C GLN A 223 15.17 15.62 10.47
N SER A 224 15.55 16.44 9.48
CA SER A 224 15.46 17.91 9.57
C SER A 224 14.02 18.39 9.68
N LYS A 225 13.06 17.80 8.96
CA LYS A 225 11.62 18.10 9.14
C LYS A 225 11.18 17.77 10.56
N MET A 226 11.56 16.61 11.08
CA MET A 226 11.20 16.19 12.45
C MET A 226 11.81 17.09 13.53
N LYS A 227 12.97 17.71 13.28
CA LYS A 227 13.60 18.68 14.21
C LYS A 227 12.81 19.98 14.38
N GLN A 228 11.83 20.29 13.53
CA GLN A 228 10.93 21.43 13.73
C GLN A 228 10.18 21.36 15.07
N LEU A 229 10.08 20.16 15.67
CA LEU A 229 9.58 19.98 17.04
C LEU A 229 10.36 20.81 18.06
N ASN A 230 11.69 20.89 17.91
CA ASN A 230 12.54 21.65 18.82
C ASN A 230 12.26 23.15 18.71
N ASP A 231 12.10 23.64 17.47
CA ASP A 231 11.78 25.04 17.22
C ASP A 231 10.41 25.43 17.80
N TRP A 232 9.43 24.53 17.68
CA TRP A 232 8.10 24.72 18.25
C TRP A 232 8.10 24.74 19.79
N LEU A 233 8.90 23.89 20.43
CA LEU A 233 9.04 23.88 21.90
C LEU A 233 9.93 25.00 22.43
N GLY A 234 10.87 25.50 21.62
CA GLY A 234 11.93 26.39 22.06
C GLY A 234 13.04 25.69 22.86
N GLU A 235 13.08 24.36 22.86
CA GLU A 235 14.09 23.53 23.53
C GLU A 235 14.46 22.30 22.67
N GLU A 236 15.71 21.83 22.77
CA GLU A 236 16.18 20.66 22.04
C GLU A 236 15.72 19.36 22.73
N VAL A 237 14.65 18.75 22.23
CA VAL A 237 14.11 17.47 22.74
C VAL A 237 14.35 16.29 21.79
N SER A 238 14.60 16.57 20.51
CA SER A 238 14.87 15.58 19.48
C SER A 238 16.24 15.83 18.83
N ARG A 239 17.10 14.82 18.87
CA ARG A 239 18.42 14.83 18.23
C ARG A 239 18.63 13.54 17.45
N PHE A 240 19.35 13.66 16.33
CA PHE A 240 19.76 12.52 15.52
C PHE A 240 21.27 12.44 15.52
N GLU A 241 21.77 11.23 15.72
CA GLU A 241 23.20 10.96 15.67
C GLU A 241 23.72 11.10 14.24
N ARG A 242 25.03 11.38 14.13
CA ARG A 242 25.68 11.38 12.83
C ARG A 242 25.69 9.96 12.30
N TYR A 243 25.14 9.76 11.10
CA TYR A 243 25.18 8.47 10.44
C TYR A 243 26.61 8.00 10.18
N SER A 244 26.91 6.78 10.60
CA SER A 244 28.15 6.05 10.31
C SER A 244 27.80 4.63 9.87
N LEU A 245 28.60 4.09 8.95
CA LEU A 245 28.56 2.67 8.55
C LEU A 245 29.67 1.85 9.21
N GLU A 246 30.64 2.52 9.81
CA GLU A 246 31.66 1.87 10.61
C GLU A 246 30.98 1.36 11.90
N THR A 247 31.01 0.05 12.12
CA THR A 247 30.91 -0.46 13.49
C THR A 247 32.09 0.11 14.24
N ASP A 248 31.87 0.74 15.40
CA ASP A 248 32.97 1.13 16.28
C ASP A 248 33.82 -0.11 16.55
N GLU A 249 34.92 -0.29 15.82
CA GLU A 249 35.96 -1.28 16.09
C GLU A 249 36.72 -0.77 17.32
N ASN A 250 36.08 -0.89 18.48
CA ASN A 250 36.71 -0.81 19.80
C ASN A 250 35.87 -1.63 20.78
N ASP A 251 36.13 -2.95 20.77
CA ASP A 251 36.20 -3.78 21.97
C ASP A 251 37.28 -4.85 21.78
#